data_AF-A0A254TNM9-F1
#
_entry.id   AF-A0A254TNM9-F1
#
_cell.length_a   1.000
_cell.length_b   1.000
_cell.length_c   1.000
_cell.angle_alpha   90.00
_cell.angle_beta   90.00
_cell.angle_gamma   90.00
#
_symmetry.space_group_name_H-M   'P 1'
#
loop_
_entity.id
_entity.type
_entity.pdbx_description
1 polymer ?
#
loop_
_entity_poly.entity_id
_entity_poly.type
_entity_poly.pdbx_seq_one_letter_code
_entity_poly.pdbx_strand_id
1 'polypeptide(L)'
;MLKQALRMTRRDWRAGELRFLLVAMIVAVASLSSVGFFVDRMRAGLTRDAHRLLGADLVINADQPVHHAWREEAQKRGLMLADTVTFPSMALAGEGDGTRSQLASVKAVSPGYPLRGALRIANEPEAPDAETRDIPAPDTVWVDAGVLQALDVGMGDPIRLGDKTFRIAKVIAIEPDRGAGFINFAPRVMLPLEDLAATNLIQFGSRVSYRLQVAGDPERVSAFRRWVQDRIESDYVKGVRVESLESGRPEMRATLDRAEQFLSLVGLLSAMLAAVAVAMAARRFMLRHLDACAMLRCLGLTQNQVTAMYLVEFLAVGLVGSLLGAAVGFAAHFVLLEWLARLVTHTLPPASFIPAVQGVATGLVLLVGFAIPPILQLRNVPHNRVIRREQDAPQPMTLATYALGLSAFTGLLLWQSGDPKLGLLTAAGFFGGFAAFALVAFLGLKSLRFLRPAINHPSWRFAVTALQRRTGATVVQAVSLSLGLMALLLLTVIRGDLVTAWRESTPPDAPNRFIINIQREQKADIEKRIAASSKGRAMLYPMIRGRLVEVNGRAVTVE
;
A
#
# COMPACT_ATOMS: atom_id res chain seq x y z
N MET A 1 34.85 26.85 -19.16
CA MET A 1 33.72 26.08 -19.74
C MET A 1 32.41 26.31 -19.00
N LEU A 2 32.34 26.14 -17.68
CA LEU A 2 31.09 26.29 -16.90
C LEU A 2 30.41 27.68 -17.05
N LYS A 3 31.19 28.77 -17.03
CA LYS A 3 30.68 30.13 -17.34
C LYS A 3 30.06 30.25 -18.73
N GLN A 4 30.59 29.53 -19.71
CA GLN A 4 30.11 29.59 -21.09
C GLN A 4 28.87 28.71 -21.28
N ALA A 5 28.81 27.55 -20.61
CA ALA A 5 27.60 26.74 -20.51
C ALA A 5 26.46 27.55 -19.88
N LEU A 6 26.70 28.25 -18.75
CA LEU A 6 25.68 29.10 -18.12
C LEU A 6 25.18 30.24 -19.02
N ARG A 7 26.09 30.88 -19.77
CA ARG A 7 25.72 31.93 -20.74
C ARG A 7 24.87 31.37 -21.87
N MET A 8 25.21 30.18 -22.36
CA MET A 8 24.47 29.46 -23.38
C MET A 8 23.07 29.08 -22.88
N THR A 9 22.96 28.47 -21.69
CA THR A 9 21.67 28.16 -21.06
C THR A 9 20.79 29.40 -20.88
N ARG A 10 21.37 30.54 -20.49
CA ARG A 10 20.62 31.80 -20.38
C ARG A 10 20.11 32.31 -21.73
N ARG A 11 20.88 32.11 -22.81
CA ARG A 11 20.48 32.45 -24.18
C ARG A 11 19.36 31.53 -24.65
N ASP A 12 19.51 30.23 -24.45
CA ASP A 12 18.58 29.21 -24.95
C ASP A 12 17.25 29.23 -24.17
N TRP A 13 17.30 29.66 -22.90
CA TRP A 13 16.13 30.05 -22.11
C TRP A 13 15.36 31.22 -22.73
N ARG A 14 16.07 32.29 -23.13
CA ARG A 14 15.46 33.47 -23.78
C ARG A 14 14.90 33.13 -25.16
N ALA A 15 15.55 32.24 -25.91
CA ALA A 15 15.07 31.74 -27.19
C ALA A 15 13.85 30.79 -27.06
N GLY A 16 13.54 30.34 -25.84
CA GLY A 16 12.37 29.50 -25.56
C GLY A 16 12.58 28.01 -25.89
N GLU A 17 13.82 27.60 -26.19
CA GLU A 17 14.12 26.24 -26.63
C GLU A 17 14.11 25.24 -25.46
N LEU A 18 14.47 25.70 -24.26
CA LEU A 18 14.45 24.91 -23.02
C LEU A 18 13.05 24.76 -22.40
N ARG A 19 12.07 25.59 -22.80
CA ARG A 19 10.74 25.63 -22.17
C ARG A 19 10.01 24.29 -22.28
N PHE A 20 10.07 23.65 -23.44
CA PHE A 20 9.40 22.35 -23.63
C PHE A 20 10.05 21.24 -22.80
N LEU A 21 11.38 21.24 -22.68
CA LEU A 21 12.10 20.28 -21.85
C LEU A 21 11.79 20.50 -20.38
N LEU A 22 11.79 21.76 -19.92
CA LEU A 22 11.45 22.12 -18.55
C LEU A 22 10.01 21.74 -18.21
N VAL A 23 9.04 22.05 -19.06
CA VAL A 23 7.63 21.68 -18.85
C VAL A 23 7.46 20.17 -18.82
N ALA A 24 8.10 19.44 -19.75
CA ALA A 24 8.06 17.99 -19.75
C ALA A 24 8.65 17.40 -18.45
N MET A 25 9.76 17.95 -17.96
CA MET A 25 10.37 17.55 -16.70
C MET A 25 9.49 17.86 -15.49
N ILE A 26 8.92 19.06 -15.43
CA ILE A 26 8.00 19.46 -14.35
C ILE A 26 6.80 18.53 -14.33
N VAL A 27 6.15 18.27 -15.47
CA VAL A 27 4.98 17.39 -15.55
C VAL A 27 5.34 15.95 -15.16
N ALA A 28 6.46 15.42 -15.66
CA ALA A 28 6.93 14.08 -15.34
C ALA A 28 7.20 13.90 -13.84
N VAL A 29 7.98 14.80 -13.24
CA VAL A 29 8.35 14.71 -11.82
C VAL A 29 7.19 15.10 -10.91
N ALA A 30 6.32 16.03 -11.31
CA ALA A 30 5.12 16.37 -10.56
C ALA A 30 4.14 15.20 -10.52
N SER A 31 3.91 14.53 -11.65
CA SER A 31 3.06 13.34 -11.71
C SER A 31 3.60 12.24 -10.80
N LEU A 32 4.90 11.93 -10.89
CA LEU A 32 5.52 10.89 -10.07
C LEU A 32 5.53 11.23 -8.58
N SER A 33 5.88 12.48 -8.22
CA SER A 33 5.94 12.92 -6.83
C SER A 33 4.54 12.99 -6.22
N SER A 34 3.54 13.49 -6.95
CA SER A 34 2.15 13.55 -6.50
C SER A 34 1.59 12.16 -6.20
N VAL A 35 1.79 11.20 -7.11
CA VAL A 35 1.43 9.80 -6.90
C VAL A 35 2.22 9.22 -5.72
N GLY A 36 3.52 9.47 -5.64
CA GLY A 36 4.36 9.00 -4.54
C GLY A 36 3.88 9.49 -3.16
N PHE A 37 3.59 10.78 -3.00
CA PHE A 37 3.05 11.34 -1.77
C PHE A 37 1.67 10.76 -1.43
N PHE A 38 0.82 10.59 -2.43
CA PHE A 38 -0.50 9.99 -2.24
C PHE A 38 -0.37 8.54 -1.74
N VAL A 39 0.46 7.74 -2.39
CA VAL A 39 0.71 6.33 -2.02
C VAL A 39 1.32 6.23 -0.62
N ASP A 40 2.31 7.07 -0.30
CA ASP A 40 2.96 7.13 1.01
C ASP A 40 1.94 7.38 2.13
N ARG A 41 1.08 8.41 1.97
CA ARG A 41 0.06 8.74 2.97
C ARG A 41 -1.02 7.65 3.07
N MET A 42 -1.42 7.06 1.95
CA MET A 42 -2.38 5.95 1.95
C MET A 42 -1.82 4.74 2.70
N ARG A 43 -0.57 4.34 2.41
CA ARG A 43 0.11 3.25 3.13
C ARG A 43 0.21 3.55 4.63
N ALA A 44 0.69 4.73 4.99
CA ALA A 44 0.79 5.15 6.38
C ALA A 44 -0.56 5.17 7.10
N GLY A 45 -1.64 5.61 6.43
CA GLY A 45 -3.00 5.58 6.94
C GLY A 45 -3.49 4.15 7.19
N LEU A 46 -3.33 3.27 6.20
CA LEU A 46 -3.72 1.86 6.30
C LEU A 46 -2.96 1.12 7.41
N THR A 47 -1.64 1.31 7.51
CA THR A 47 -0.82 0.72 8.58
C THR A 47 -1.26 1.22 9.96
N ARG A 48 -1.50 2.54 10.11
CA ARG A 48 -1.99 3.11 11.36
C ARG A 48 -3.34 2.51 11.76
N ASP A 49 -4.29 2.44 10.84
CA ASP A 49 -5.63 1.95 11.13
C ASP A 49 -5.61 0.45 11.44
N ALA A 50 -4.71 -0.31 10.81
CA ALA A 50 -4.53 -1.70 11.15
C ALA A 50 -3.85 -1.91 12.53
N HIS A 51 -2.88 -1.08 12.92
CA HIS A 51 -2.34 -1.11 14.30
C HIS A 51 -3.41 -0.72 15.33
N ARG A 52 -4.33 0.20 14.98
CA ARG A 52 -5.50 0.50 15.82
C ARG A 52 -6.40 -0.73 15.98
N LEU A 53 -6.66 -1.49 14.91
CA LEU A 53 -7.44 -2.74 14.98
C LEU A 53 -6.74 -3.89 15.74
N LEU A 54 -5.42 -3.82 15.91
CA LEU A 54 -4.67 -4.76 16.73
C LEU A 54 -4.60 -4.33 18.20
N GLY A 55 -4.81 -3.03 18.49
CA GLY A 55 -4.63 -2.44 19.81
C GLY A 55 -3.16 -2.13 20.15
N ALA A 56 -2.21 -2.49 19.27
CA ALA A 56 -0.76 -2.39 19.46
C ALA A 56 -0.01 -2.42 18.11
N ASP A 57 1.31 -2.18 18.12
CA ASP A 57 2.14 -2.37 16.92
C ASP A 57 2.56 -3.85 16.75
N LEU A 58 2.68 -4.58 17.85
CA LEU A 58 3.00 -6.01 17.89
C LEU A 58 2.27 -6.65 19.08
N VAL A 59 1.79 -7.89 18.92
CA VAL A 59 1.17 -8.67 19.99
C VAL A 59 1.80 -10.05 20.05
N ILE A 60 2.19 -10.47 21.25
CA ILE A 60 2.61 -11.84 21.53
C ILE A 60 1.44 -12.53 22.20
N ASN A 61 0.80 -13.44 21.48
CA ASN A 61 -0.32 -14.24 21.98
C ASN A 61 0.20 -15.60 22.44
N ALA A 62 -0.13 -16.00 23.67
CA ALA A 62 0.32 -17.23 24.30
C ALA A 62 -0.85 -17.91 25.04
N ASP A 63 -0.81 -19.24 25.14
CA ASP A 63 -1.73 -20.03 25.97
C ASP A 63 -1.30 -20.09 27.45
N GLN A 64 -0.09 -19.62 27.76
CA GLN A 64 0.47 -19.47 29.10
C GLN A 64 0.93 -18.02 29.35
N PRO A 65 1.11 -17.61 30.62
CA PRO A 65 1.67 -16.30 30.94
C PRO A 65 2.99 -16.05 30.20
N VAL A 66 3.09 -14.91 29.52
CA VAL A 66 4.24 -14.56 28.68
C VAL A 66 5.52 -14.50 29.52
N HIS A 67 6.61 -15.09 29.00
CA HIS A 67 7.91 -15.14 29.68
C HIS A 67 8.39 -13.76 30.14
N HIS A 68 8.79 -13.67 31.41
CA HIS A 68 9.24 -12.41 32.01
C HIS A 68 10.44 -11.78 31.29
N ALA A 69 11.35 -12.62 30.76
CA ALA A 69 12.50 -12.17 29.97
C ALA A 69 12.10 -11.38 28.71
N TRP A 70 10.97 -11.70 28.08
CA TRP A 70 10.51 -11.00 26.88
C TRP A 70 9.95 -9.61 27.24
N ARG A 71 9.28 -9.50 28.39
CA ARG A 71 8.82 -8.21 28.95
C ARG A 71 10.01 -7.31 29.26
N GLU A 72 11.01 -7.83 29.96
CA GLU A 72 12.23 -7.09 30.30
C GLU A 72 12.98 -6.61 29.06
N GLU A 73 13.10 -7.45 28.03
CA GLU A 73 13.76 -7.07 26.79
C GLU A 73 13.01 -5.96 26.04
N ALA A 74 11.69 -6.01 26.02
CA ALA A 74 10.89 -4.93 25.43
C ALA A 74 11.05 -3.62 26.21
N GLN A 75 11.08 -3.67 27.54
CA GLN A 75 11.33 -2.50 28.39
C GLN A 75 12.74 -1.94 28.19
N LYS A 76 13.77 -2.78 28.07
CA LYS A 76 15.16 -2.38 27.76
C LYS A 76 15.26 -1.61 26.45
N ARG A 77 14.41 -1.93 25.47
CA ARG A 77 14.31 -1.23 24.18
C ARG A 77 13.47 0.05 24.23
N GLY A 78 12.92 0.38 25.40
CA GLY A 78 12.05 1.54 25.62
C GLY A 78 10.70 1.41 24.91
N LEU A 79 10.16 0.20 24.81
CA LEU A 79 8.84 -0.07 24.25
C LEU A 79 7.76 0.03 25.34
N MET A 80 6.59 0.54 24.97
CA MET A 80 5.40 0.55 25.82
C MET A 80 4.73 -0.82 25.78
N LEU A 81 4.23 -1.26 26.94
CA LEU A 81 3.65 -2.59 27.12
C LEU A 81 2.27 -2.50 27.75
N ALA A 82 1.39 -3.40 27.34
CA ALA A 82 0.12 -3.67 28.00
C ALA A 82 -0.17 -5.16 27.97
N ASP A 83 -0.72 -5.69 29.06
CA ASP A 83 -1.09 -7.09 29.19
C ASP A 83 -2.62 -7.21 29.11
N THR A 84 -3.08 -8.17 28.33
CA THR A 84 -4.50 -8.54 28.32
C THR A 84 -4.66 -10.04 28.43
N VAL A 85 -5.67 -10.48 29.17
CA VAL A 85 -5.97 -11.90 29.39
C VAL A 85 -7.42 -12.14 29.02
N THR A 86 -7.67 -13.02 28.05
CA THR A 86 -9.02 -13.28 27.54
C THR A 86 -9.38 -14.75 27.68
N PHE A 87 -10.57 -15.03 28.22
CA PHE A 87 -11.08 -16.39 28.39
C PHE A 87 -12.62 -16.42 28.47
N PRO A 88 -13.26 -17.54 28.09
CA PRO A 88 -14.69 -17.73 28.32
C PRO A 88 -15.00 -17.94 29.81
N SER A 89 -16.03 -17.29 30.34
CA SER A 89 -16.56 -17.60 31.67
C SER A 89 -18.04 -17.22 31.79
N MET A 90 -18.71 -17.73 32.83
CA MET A 90 -20.09 -17.37 33.14
C MET A 90 -20.11 -16.10 33.99
N ALA A 91 -20.88 -15.11 33.53
CA ALA A 91 -21.27 -13.97 34.33
C ALA A 91 -22.64 -14.26 34.98
N LEU A 92 -22.74 -13.99 36.28
CA LEU A 92 -23.91 -14.26 37.09
C LEU A 92 -24.47 -12.96 37.65
N ALA A 93 -25.79 -12.84 37.69
CA ALA A 93 -26.48 -11.75 38.37
C ALA A 93 -27.71 -12.26 39.11
N GLY A 94 -28.11 -11.54 40.17
CA GLY A 94 -29.20 -11.92 41.06
C GLY A 94 -28.79 -12.89 42.17
N GLU A 95 -29.74 -13.17 43.06
CA GLU A 95 -29.56 -14.05 44.22
C GLU A 95 -30.65 -15.16 44.25
N GLY A 96 -30.31 -16.33 44.79
CA GLY A 96 -31.23 -17.46 44.94
C GLY A 96 -31.79 -17.97 43.61
N ASP A 97 -33.09 -18.29 43.59
CA ASP A 97 -33.81 -18.83 42.42
C ASP A 97 -33.93 -17.83 41.25
N GLY A 98 -33.60 -16.55 41.48
CA GLY A 98 -33.56 -15.50 40.46
C GLY A 98 -32.21 -15.39 39.74
N THR A 99 -31.22 -16.24 40.04
CA THR A 99 -29.88 -16.15 39.46
C THR A 99 -29.91 -16.40 37.96
N ARG A 100 -29.53 -15.38 37.18
CA ARG A 100 -29.36 -15.50 35.73
C ARG A 100 -27.89 -15.69 35.40
N SER A 101 -27.63 -16.51 34.39
CA SER A 101 -26.27 -16.85 33.97
C SER A 101 -26.12 -16.62 32.48
N GLN A 102 -25.07 -15.89 32.09
CA GLN A 102 -24.75 -15.61 30.70
C GLN A 102 -23.29 -15.98 30.43
N LEU A 103 -23.05 -16.75 29.37
CA LEU A 103 -21.69 -16.98 28.90
C LEU A 103 -21.14 -15.66 28.34
N ALA A 104 -20.02 -15.21 28.90
CA ALA A 104 -19.35 -13.97 28.54
C ALA A 104 -17.89 -14.22 28.14
N SER A 105 -17.38 -13.34 27.28
CA SER A 105 -15.96 -13.27 26.92
C SER A 105 -15.27 -12.35 27.93
N VAL A 106 -14.71 -12.92 28.99
CA VAL A 106 -14.06 -12.15 30.05
C VAL A 106 -12.69 -11.68 29.57
N LYS A 107 -12.41 -10.38 29.71
CA LYS A 107 -11.14 -9.77 29.35
C LYS A 107 -10.58 -8.96 30.52
N ALA A 108 -9.43 -9.36 31.02
CA ALA A 108 -8.67 -8.59 31.99
C ALA A 108 -7.67 -7.69 31.26
N VAL A 109 -7.58 -6.41 31.64
CA VAL A 109 -6.74 -5.41 30.95
C VAL A 109 -5.81 -4.69 31.93
N SER A 110 -4.55 -4.53 31.55
CA SER A 110 -3.59 -3.75 32.33
C SER A 110 -3.75 -2.24 32.10
N PRO A 111 -3.22 -1.39 32.99
CA PRO A 111 -3.09 0.04 32.72
C PRO A 111 -2.38 0.31 31.38
N GLY A 112 -2.84 1.34 30.66
CA GLY A 112 -2.30 1.72 29.35
C GLY A 112 -2.90 0.98 28.15
N TYR A 113 -3.78 0.01 28.37
CA TYR A 113 -4.56 -0.61 27.27
C TYR A 113 -5.68 0.35 26.78
N PRO A 114 -5.93 0.43 25.45
CA PRO A 114 -5.12 -0.10 24.36
C PRO A 114 -3.93 0.82 24.03
N LEU A 115 -2.80 0.24 23.60
CA LEU A 115 -1.60 1.01 23.23
C LEU A 115 -1.74 1.78 21.90
N ARG A 116 -2.63 1.30 21.02
CA ARG A 116 -3.02 1.91 19.74
C ARG A 116 -4.53 1.90 19.60
N GLY A 117 -5.09 2.98 19.07
CA GLY A 117 -6.55 3.16 19.01
C GLY A 117 -7.11 3.71 20.32
N ALA A 118 -8.42 3.58 20.50
CA ALA A 118 -9.13 3.96 21.71
C ALA A 118 -10.34 3.06 21.89
N LEU A 119 -10.71 2.81 23.14
CA LEU A 119 -12.01 2.20 23.47
C LEU A 119 -13.07 3.27 23.30
N ARG A 120 -14.27 2.89 22.87
CA ARG A 120 -15.45 3.77 22.96
C ARG A 120 -16.41 3.19 23.97
N ILE A 121 -16.73 4.00 24.97
CA ILE A 121 -17.61 3.63 26.08
C ILE A 121 -18.80 4.57 26.14
N ALA A 122 -19.91 4.06 26.64
CA ALA A 122 -21.10 4.83 26.94
C ALA A 122 -21.45 4.68 28.42
N ASN A 123 -22.12 5.70 28.97
CA ASN A 123 -22.63 5.64 30.35
C ASN A 123 -23.83 4.70 30.46
N GLU A 124 -24.62 4.59 29.38
CA GLU A 124 -25.82 3.77 29.27
C GLU A 124 -25.90 3.18 27.84
N PRO A 125 -26.66 2.11 27.60
CA PRO A 125 -26.69 1.40 26.31
C PRO A 125 -27.06 2.24 25.09
N GLU A 126 -27.84 3.31 25.28
CA GLU A 126 -28.32 4.20 24.20
C GLU A 126 -27.72 5.62 24.30
N ALA A 127 -26.81 5.85 25.24
CA ALA A 127 -26.13 7.14 25.39
C ALA A 127 -25.07 7.34 24.30
N PRO A 128 -24.74 8.59 23.95
CA PRO A 128 -23.63 8.87 23.04
C PRO A 128 -22.33 8.30 23.61
N ASP A 129 -21.58 7.62 22.74
CA ASP A 129 -20.32 7.01 23.11
C ASP A 129 -19.16 8.02 23.03
N ALA A 130 -18.17 7.84 23.91
CA ALA A 130 -16.99 8.68 23.99
C ALA A 130 -15.72 7.83 23.92
N GLU A 131 -14.68 8.36 23.27
CA GLU A 131 -13.35 7.73 23.28
C GLU A 131 -12.73 7.84 24.67
N THR A 132 -12.19 6.73 25.17
CA THR A 132 -11.45 6.66 26.43
C THR A 132 -10.14 5.89 26.27
N ARG A 133 -9.17 6.24 27.11
CA ARG A 133 -7.93 5.49 27.35
C ARG A 133 -7.87 4.92 28.77
N ASP A 134 -8.94 5.10 29.52
CA ASP A 134 -9.06 4.53 30.86
C ASP A 134 -9.36 3.04 30.76
N ILE A 135 -9.20 2.37 31.88
CA ILE A 135 -9.62 0.98 32.09
C ILE A 135 -10.65 0.94 33.21
N PRO A 136 -11.38 -0.17 33.40
CA PRO A 136 -12.24 -0.32 34.57
C PRO A 136 -11.45 -0.08 35.86
N ALA A 137 -12.04 0.67 36.80
CA ALA A 137 -11.46 0.86 38.12
C ALA A 137 -11.50 -0.46 38.92
N PRO A 138 -10.68 -0.61 39.98
CA PRO A 138 -10.77 -1.75 40.89
C PRO A 138 -12.21 -2.01 41.35
N ASP A 139 -12.60 -3.28 41.45
CA ASP A 139 -13.95 -3.74 41.81
C ASP A 139 -15.09 -3.32 40.84
N THR A 140 -14.74 -2.80 39.66
CA THR A 140 -15.72 -2.45 38.61
C THR A 140 -15.47 -3.20 37.31
N VAL A 141 -16.52 -3.32 36.49
CA VAL A 141 -16.43 -3.90 35.15
C VAL A 141 -17.11 -3.05 34.11
N TRP A 142 -16.63 -3.15 32.87
CA TRP A 142 -17.30 -2.62 31.69
C TRP A 142 -17.90 -3.78 30.90
N VAL A 143 -19.11 -3.62 30.39
CA VAL A 143 -19.85 -4.73 29.77
C VAL A 143 -20.40 -4.34 28.41
N ASP A 144 -20.57 -5.31 27.50
CA ASP A 144 -21.39 -5.09 26.30
C ASP A 144 -22.86 -4.89 26.70
N ALA A 145 -23.61 -4.10 25.91
CA ALA A 145 -25.05 -3.87 26.14
C ALA A 145 -25.88 -5.17 26.22
N GLY A 146 -25.45 -6.22 25.51
CA GLY A 146 -26.11 -7.53 25.54
C GLY A 146 -26.01 -8.24 26.90
N VAL A 147 -25.00 -7.94 27.73
CA VAL A 147 -24.90 -8.50 29.09
C VAL A 147 -26.04 -8.00 29.97
N LEU A 148 -26.35 -6.70 29.88
CA LEU A 148 -27.41 -6.06 30.65
C LEU A 148 -28.77 -6.67 30.36
N GLN A 149 -29.07 -6.89 29.07
CA GLN A 149 -30.33 -7.50 28.65
C GLN A 149 -30.41 -8.99 29.02
N ALA A 150 -29.32 -9.74 28.88
CA ALA A 150 -29.31 -11.18 29.16
C ALA A 150 -29.41 -11.49 30.67
N LEU A 151 -28.79 -10.65 31.50
CA LEU A 151 -28.78 -10.82 32.95
C LEU A 151 -29.87 -10.00 33.66
N ASP A 152 -30.55 -9.09 32.95
CA ASP A 152 -31.61 -8.21 33.47
C ASP A 152 -31.10 -7.34 34.64
N VAL A 153 -29.97 -6.68 34.37
CA VAL A 153 -29.26 -5.80 35.28
C VAL A 153 -29.06 -4.42 34.67
N GLY A 154 -29.07 -3.40 35.52
CA GLY A 154 -28.81 -2.01 35.16
C GLY A 154 -27.36 -1.58 35.38
N MET A 155 -27.09 -0.30 35.09
CA MET A 155 -25.81 0.32 35.42
C MET A 155 -25.67 0.47 36.94
N GLY A 156 -24.50 0.14 37.48
CA GLY A 156 -24.21 0.17 38.92
C GLY A 156 -24.55 -1.12 39.67
N ASP A 157 -25.32 -2.02 39.06
CA ASP A 157 -25.73 -3.28 39.67
C ASP A 157 -24.56 -4.27 39.82
N PRO A 158 -24.65 -5.20 40.78
CA PRO A 158 -23.63 -6.22 41.00
C PRO A 158 -23.68 -7.31 39.94
N ILE A 159 -22.51 -7.69 39.45
CA ILE A 159 -22.29 -8.83 38.56
C ILE A 159 -21.18 -9.70 39.16
N ARG A 160 -21.45 -10.99 39.33
CA ARG A 160 -20.51 -11.94 39.91
C ARG A 160 -19.76 -12.70 38.82
N LEU A 161 -18.44 -12.71 38.94
CA LEU A 161 -17.49 -13.41 38.08
C LEU A 161 -16.65 -14.35 38.95
N GLY A 162 -16.96 -15.64 38.90
CA GLY A 162 -16.36 -16.63 39.80
C GLY A 162 -16.65 -16.28 41.26
N ASP A 163 -15.59 -16.07 42.03
CA ASP A 163 -15.67 -15.81 43.48
C ASP A 163 -15.81 -14.31 43.82
N LYS A 164 -15.64 -13.41 42.85
CA LYS A 164 -15.66 -11.96 43.08
C LYS A 164 -16.88 -11.29 42.45
N THR A 165 -17.47 -10.35 43.18
CA THR A 165 -18.57 -9.51 42.72
C THR A 165 -18.06 -8.13 42.34
N PHE A 166 -18.46 -7.66 41.16
CA PHE A 166 -18.07 -6.37 40.60
C PHE A 166 -19.30 -5.48 40.38
N ARG A 167 -19.09 -4.17 40.29
CA ARG A 167 -20.15 -3.23 39.86
C ARG A 167 -20.02 -2.86 38.40
N ILE A 168 -21.14 -2.79 37.69
CA ILE A 168 -21.16 -2.40 36.28
C ILE A 168 -20.98 -0.88 36.18
N ALA A 169 -19.84 -0.43 35.66
CA ALA A 169 -19.50 1.00 35.61
C ALA A 169 -19.80 1.66 34.25
N LYS A 170 -19.56 0.96 33.13
CA LYS A 170 -19.73 1.49 31.77
C LYS A 170 -20.17 0.42 30.78
N VAL A 171 -20.73 0.86 29.65
CA VAL A 171 -21.06 0.02 28.50
C VAL A 171 -19.97 0.15 27.44
N ILE A 172 -19.49 -0.97 26.90
CA ILE A 172 -18.53 -1.01 25.81
C ILE A 172 -19.28 -0.85 24.49
N ALA A 173 -19.00 0.22 23.75
CA ALA A 173 -19.54 0.45 22.42
C ALA A 173 -18.61 -0.13 21.35
N ILE A 174 -17.30 0.20 21.41
CA ILE A 174 -16.31 -0.30 20.45
C ILE A 174 -15.04 -0.76 21.20
N GLU A 175 -14.66 -2.03 20.97
CA GLU A 175 -13.39 -2.63 21.39
C GLU A 175 -12.47 -2.78 20.16
N PRO A 176 -11.32 -2.07 20.09
CA PRO A 176 -10.50 -2.03 18.88
C PRO A 176 -9.85 -3.38 18.52
N ASP A 177 -9.39 -4.15 19.52
CA ASP A 177 -8.63 -5.41 19.35
C ASP A 177 -9.47 -6.67 19.59
N ARG A 178 -10.80 -6.58 19.47
CA ARG A 178 -11.74 -7.71 19.73
C ARG A 178 -11.35 -8.94 18.92
N GLY A 179 -10.91 -8.78 17.67
CA GLY A 179 -10.46 -9.89 16.81
C GLY A 179 -11.60 -10.79 16.29
N ALA A 180 -11.26 -11.90 15.63
CA ALA A 180 -12.21 -12.79 14.93
C ALA A 180 -12.40 -14.19 15.58
N GLY A 181 -12.07 -14.35 16.86
CA GLY A 181 -12.22 -15.63 17.57
C GLY A 181 -13.68 -16.00 17.87
N PHE A 182 -13.98 -17.30 17.95
CA PHE A 182 -15.33 -17.80 18.28
C PHE A 182 -15.87 -17.22 19.60
N ILE A 183 -15.00 -16.97 20.58
CA ILE A 183 -15.42 -16.41 21.87
C ILE A 183 -15.89 -14.94 21.75
N ASN A 184 -15.60 -14.25 20.66
CA ASN A 184 -16.04 -12.87 20.45
C ASN A 184 -17.53 -12.73 20.11
N PHE A 185 -18.19 -13.85 19.79
CA PHE A 185 -19.65 -13.91 19.68
C PHE A 185 -20.35 -13.84 21.03
N ALA A 186 -19.67 -14.20 22.12
CA ALA A 186 -20.18 -13.96 23.46
C ALA A 186 -20.01 -12.48 23.81
N PRO A 187 -20.95 -11.88 24.57
CA PRO A 187 -20.83 -10.51 25.00
C PRO A 187 -19.59 -10.32 25.92
N ARG A 188 -18.93 -9.16 25.80
CA ARG A 188 -17.71 -8.81 26.53
C ARG A 188 -18.02 -8.42 27.96
N VAL A 189 -17.19 -8.88 28.89
CA VAL A 189 -17.06 -8.32 30.25
C VAL A 189 -15.59 -8.01 30.48
N MET A 190 -15.26 -6.74 30.72
CA MET A 190 -13.90 -6.24 30.89
C MET A 190 -13.66 -5.85 32.34
N LEU A 191 -12.56 -6.31 32.93
CA LEU A 191 -12.16 -6.07 34.32
C LEU A 191 -10.67 -5.66 34.40
N PRO A 192 -10.20 -5.02 35.49
CA PRO A 192 -8.80 -4.64 35.61
C PRO A 192 -7.93 -5.87 35.89
N LEU A 193 -6.73 -5.94 35.30
CA LEU A 193 -5.88 -7.13 35.39
C LEU A 193 -5.51 -7.53 36.83
N GLU A 194 -5.43 -6.57 37.73
CA GLU A 194 -5.15 -6.78 39.16
C GLU A 194 -6.24 -7.59 39.87
N ASP A 195 -7.49 -7.48 39.43
CA ASP A 195 -8.63 -8.18 40.03
C ASP A 195 -8.82 -9.60 39.51
N LEU A 196 -8.12 -9.97 38.43
CA LEU A 196 -8.28 -11.26 37.77
C LEU A 196 -8.01 -12.44 38.73
N ALA A 197 -6.96 -12.37 39.52
CA ALA A 197 -6.58 -13.43 40.46
C ALA A 197 -7.67 -13.66 41.52
N ALA A 198 -8.32 -12.59 41.98
CA ALA A 198 -9.38 -12.66 42.99
C ALA A 198 -10.67 -13.33 42.48
N THR A 199 -10.84 -13.48 41.16
CA THR A 199 -12.02 -14.16 40.58
C THR A 199 -11.94 -15.69 40.66
N ASN A 200 -10.75 -16.27 40.86
CA ASN A 200 -10.49 -17.72 40.80
C ASN A 200 -11.03 -18.43 39.53
N LEU A 201 -11.21 -17.69 38.43
CA LEU A 201 -11.74 -18.23 37.16
C LEU A 201 -10.68 -18.95 36.32
N ILE A 202 -9.40 -18.67 36.56
CA ILE A 202 -8.29 -19.34 35.89
C ILE A 202 -7.89 -20.54 36.75
N GLN A 203 -8.28 -21.73 36.31
CA GLN A 203 -7.99 -23.00 36.97
C GLN A 203 -7.30 -23.94 36.00
N PHE A 204 -6.85 -25.09 36.50
CA PHE A 204 -6.31 -26.14 35.65
C PHE A 204 -7.36 -26.57 34.60
N GLY A 205 -6.98 -26.54 33.32
CA GLY A 205 -7.88 -26.84 32.20
C GLY A 205 -8.62 -25.63 31.61
N SER A 206 -8.51 -24.43 32.21
CA SER A 206 -9.03 -23.20 31.62
C SER A 206 -8.29 -22.86 30.32
N ARG A 207 -9.03 -22.56 29.25
CA ARG A 207 -8.46 -22.11 27.97
C ARG A 207 -8.31 -20.60 28.00
N VAL A 208 -7.10 -20.14 28.29
CA VAL A 208 -6.78 -18.72 28.46
C VAL A 208 -5.88 -18.25 27.32
N SER A 209 -6.12 -17.04 26.81
CA SER A 209 -5.24 -16.35 25.87
C SER A 209 -4.60 -15.16 26.57
N TYR A 210 -3.29 -15.25 26.79
CA TYR A 210 -2.45 -14.19 27.32
C TYR A 210 -1.86 -13.41 26.15
N ARG A 211 -2.05 -12.09 26.13
CA ARG A 211 -1.57 -11.23 25.06
C ARG A 211 -0.72 -10.12 25.65
N LEU A 212 0.57 -10.15 25.34
CA LEU A 212 1.49 -9.05 25.59
C LEU A 212 1.48 -8.12 24.38
N GLN A 213 0.91 -6.93 24.56
CA GLN A 213 0.87 -5.87 23.57
C GLN A 213 2.13 -5.01 23.68
N VAL A 214 2.69 -4.64 22.53
CA VAL A 214 3.92 -3.86 22.43
C VAL A 214 3.74 -2.73 21.44
N ALA A 215 4.18 -1.52 21.82
CA ALA A 215 4.08 -0.34 20.99
C ALA A 215 5.27 0.60 21.18
N GLY A 216 5.74 1.24 20.11
CA GLY A 216 6.91 2.11 20.20
C GLY A 216 7.41 2.59 18.85
N ASP A 217 8.70 2.89 18.78
CA ASP A 217 9.36 3.24 17.53
C ASP A 217 9.40 2.02 16.57
N PRO A 218 9.05 2.18 15.28
CA PRO A 218 8.96 1.07 14.34
C PRO A 218 10.25 0.24 14.21
N GLU A 219 11.43 0.88 14.27
CA GLU A 219 12.70 0.16 14.17
C GLU A 219 12.92 -0.72 15.40
N ARG A 220 12.61 -0.20 16.58
CA ARG A 220 12.74 -0.95 17.85
C ARG A 220 11.73 -2.09 17.95
N VAL A 221 10.49 -1.87 17.52
CA VAL A 221 9.45 -2.91 17.47
C VAL A 221 9.85 -4.00 16.50
N SER A 222 10.35 -3.66 15.31
CA SER A 222 10.79 -4.65 14.32
C SER A 222 12.01 -5.45 14.80
N ALA A 223 12.94 -4.82 15.52
CA ALA A 223 14.08 -5.49 16.12
C ALA A 223 13.65 -6.42 17.27
N PHE A 224 12.66 -6.01 18.08
CA PHE A 224 12.11 -6.84 19.15
C PHE A 224 11.34 -8.04 18.58
N ARG A 225 10.53 -7.83 17.55
CA ARG A 225 9.83 -8.89 16.82
C ARG A 225 10.79 -9.97 16.34
N ARG A 226 11.87 -9.58 15.64
CA ARG A 226 12.89 -10.52 15.16
C ARG A 226 13.51 -11.30 16.31
N TRP A 227 13.90 -10.60 17.37
CA TRP A 227 14.47 -11.25 18.57
C TRP A 227 13.52 -12.27 19.22
N VAL A 228 12.23 -11.93 19.37
CA VAL A 228 11.23 -12.86 19.93
C VAL A 228 11.01 -14.06 19.00
N GLN A 229 10.92 -13.83 17.68
CA GLN A 229 10.76 -14.91 16.70
C GLN A 229 11.95 -15.87 16.73
N ASP A 230 13.18 -15.35 16.69
CA ASP A 230 14.40 -16.15 16.79
C ASP A 230 14.42 -16.98 18.08
N ARG A 231 13.93 -16.41 19.19
CA ARG A 231 13.86 -17.10 20.49
C ARG A 231 12.80 -18.18 20.54
N ILE A 232 11.63 -17.94 19.96
CA ILE A 232 10.56 -18.94 19.83
C ILE A 232 11.06 -20.14 19.01
N GLU A 233 11.77 -19.86 17.91
CA GLU A 233 12.35 -20.89 17.05
C GLU A 233 13.51 -21.63 17.73
N SER A 234 14.42 -20.91 18.42
CA SER A 234 15.59 -21.53 19.08
C SER A 234 15.23 -22.39 20.28
N ASP A 235 14.28 -21.91 21.10
CA ASP A 235 13.89 -22.56 22.34
C ASP A 235 12.70 -23.53 22.13
N TYR A 236 12.24 -23.69 20.88
CA TYR A 236 11.08 -24.51 20.51
C TYR A 236 9.83 -24.23 21.36
N VAL A 237 9.56 -22.95 21.63
CA VAL A 237 8.44 -22.54 22.48
C VAL A 237 7.12 -22.82 21.77
N LYS A 238 6.38 -23.81 22.27
CA LYS A 238 5.02 -24.13 21.79
C LYS A 238 3.99 -23.16 22.38
N GLY A 239 2.81 -23.07 21.77
CA GLY A 239 1.68 -22.29 22.32
C GLY A 239 1.78 -20.77 22.15
N VAL A 240 2.86 -20.26 21.55
CA VAL A 240 3.08 -18.82 21.33
C VAL A 240 2.95 -18.46 19.85
N ARG A 241 2.30 -17.33 19.58
CA ARG A 241 2.16 -16.73 18.25
C ARG A 241 2.47 -15.25 18.31
N VAL A 242 3.32 -14.81 17.39
CA VAL A 242 3.59 -13.39 17.16
C VAL A 242 2.58 -12.85 16.15
N GLU A 243 1.65 -12.03 16.63
CA GLU A 243 0.65 -11.30 15.87
C GLU A 243 1.20 -9.91 15.50
N SER A 244 1.23 -9.63 14.21
CA SER A 244 1.64 -8.35 13.61
C SER A 244 0.68 -8.03 12.48
N LEU A 245 0.78 -6.82 11.91
CA LEU A 245 0.06 -6.45 10.68
C LEU A 245 0.16 -7.56 9.61
N GLU A 246 1.35 -8.13 9.45
CA GLU A 246 1.63 -9.13 8.43
C GLU A 246 1.12 -10.54 8.80
N SER A 247 0.94 -10.87 10.08
CA SER A 247 0.61 -12.25 10.51
C SER A 247 -0.80 -12.44 11.09
N GLY A 248 -1.47 -11.36 11.53
CA GLY A 248 -2.69 -11.47 12.35
C GLY A 248 -4.01 -11.68 11.61
N ARG A 249 -4.13 -11.26 10.34
CA ARG A 249 -5.37 -11.35 9.55
C ARG A 249 -5.07 -11.59 8.05
N PRO A 250 -5.00 -12.84 7.59
CA PRO A 250 -4.68 -13.17 6.20
C PRO A 250 -5.59 -12.49 5.17
N GLU A 251 -6.88 -12.33 5.48
CA GLU A 251 -7.88 -11.73 4.58
C GLU A 251 -7.64 -10.22 4.41
N MET A 252 -7.40 -9.53 5.54
CA MET A 252 -7.05 -8.10 5.52
C MET A 252 -5.69 -7.88 4.87
N ARG A 253 -4.71 -8.74 5.16
CA ARG A 253 -3.40 -8.69 4.52
C ARG A 253 -3.51 -8.85 3.01
N ALA A 254 -4.23 -9.85 2.51
CA ALA A 254 -4.39 -10.03 1.06
C ALA A 254 -5.01 -8.80 0.39
N THR A 255 -5.93 -8.12 1.07
CA THR A 255 -6.59 -6.90 0.58
C THR A 255 -5.62 -5.71 0.58
N LEU A 256 -4.85 -5.55 1.66
CA LEU A 256 -3.81 -4.53 1.79
C LEU A 256 -2.66 -4.73 0.81
N ASP A 257 -2.19 -5.97 0.65
CA ASP A 257 -1.13 -6.36 -0.30
C ASP A 257 -1.58 -6.05 -1.74
N ARG A 258 -2.84 -6.36 -2.10
CA ARG A 258 -3.40 -6.01 -3.42
C ARG A 258 -3.52 -4.50 -3.61
N ALA A 259 -3.96 -3.77 -2.60
CA ALA A 259 -4.01 -2.31 -2.64
C ALA A 259 -2.60 -1.71 -2.80
N GLU A 260 -1.62 -2.26 -2.09
CA GLU A 260 -0.22 -1.85 -2.19
C GLU A 260 0.37 -2.13 -3.58
N GLN A 261 0.08 -3.31 -4.15
CA GLN A 261 0.49 -3.68 -5.51
C GLN A 261 -0.15 -2.76 -6.56
N PHE A 262 -1.44 -2.44 -6.41
CA PHE A 262 -2.11 -1.47 -7.28
C PHE A 262 -1.45 -0.10 -7.22
N LEU A 263 -1.17 0.41 -6.00
CA LEU A 263 -0.50 1.68 -5.79
C LEU A 263 0.94 1.68 -6.35
N SER A 264 1.66 0.57 -6.20
CA SER A 264 2.98 0.36 -6.79
C SER A 264 2.91 0.44 -8.32
N LEU A 265 1.94 -0.25 -8.92
CA LEU A 265 1.73 -0.25 -10.36
C LEU A 265 1.39 1.13 -10.90
N VAL A 266 0.55 1.91 -10.19
CA VAL A 266 0.27 3.32 -10.55
C VAL A 266 1.57 4.13 -10.59
N GLY A 267 2.47 3.91 -9.64
CA GLY A 267 3.80 4.50 -9.60
C GLY A 267 4.66 4.11 -10.81
N LEU A 268 4.72 2.81 -11.14
CA LEU A 268 5.47 2.28 -12.28
C LEU A 268 4.93 2.83 -13.62
N LEU A 269 3.61 2.90 -13.78
CA LEU A 269 2.97 3.46 -14.97
C LEU A 269 3.25 4.97 -15.12
N SER A 270 3.27 5.69 -14.00
CA SER A 270 3.66 7.10 -13.98
C SER A 270 5.13 7.27 -14.39
N ALA A 271 6.03 6.39 -13.93
CA ALA A 271 7.44 6.38 -14.34
C ALA A 271 7.60 6.04 -15.83
N MET A 272 6.81 5.10 -16.37
CA MET A 272 6.79 4.79 -17.81
C MET A 272 6.38 6.01 -18.65
N LEU A 273 5.30 6.70 -18.26
CA LEU A 273 4.84 7.92 -18.91
C LEU A 273 5.89 9.03 -18.85
N ALA A 274 6.51 9.21 -17.68
CA ALA A 274 7.61 10.15 -17.49
C ALA A 274 8.80 9.84 -18.40
N ALA A 275 9.21 8.56 -18.50
CA ALA A 275 10.31 8.13 -19.36
C ALA A 275 10.06 8.49 -20.83
N VAL A 276 8.87 8.19 -21.33
CA VAL A 276 8.46 8.52 -22.71
C VAL A 276 8.45 10.03 -22.95
N ALA A 277 7.89 10.81 -22.01
CA ALA A 277 7.84 12.27 -22.09
C ALA A 277 9.26 12.89 -22.12
N VAL A 278 10.13 12.47 -21.20
CA VAL A 278 11.52 12.94 -21.11
C VAL A 278 12.31 12.55 -22.36
N ALA A 279 12.19 11.31 -22.84
CA ALA A 279 12.86 10.86 -24.06
C ALA A 279 12.45 11.70 -25.29
N MET A 280 11.15 11.99 -25.43
CA MET A 280 10.63 12.80 -26.54
C MET A 280 11.07 14.26 -26.44
N ALA A 281 11.04 14.84 -25.24
CA ALA A 281 11.48 16.20 -25.00
C ALA A 281 12.99 16.35 -25.26
N ALA A 282 13.80 15.43 -24.75
CA ALA A 282 15.25 15.39 -24.98
C ALA A 282 15.57 15.24 -26.47
N ARG A 283 14.92 14.30 -27.17
CA ARG A 283 15.10 14.12 -28.62
C ARG A 283 14.73 15.38 -29.42
N ARG A 284 13.61 16.04 -29.07
CA ARG A 284 13.18 17.27 -29.73
C ARG A 284 14.17 18.42 -29.51
N PHE A 285 14.62 18.60 -28.27
CA PHE A 285 15.63 19.61 -27.93
C PHE A 285 16.89 19.39 -28.76
N MET A 286 17.38 18.15 -28.77
CA MET A 286 18.58 17.73 -29.48
C MET A 286 18.51 17.98 -30.99
N LEU A 287 17.39 17.60 -31.63
CA LEU A 287 17.21 17.82 -33.07
C LEU A 287 17.26 19.29 -33.48
N ARG A 288 16.88 20.23 -32.59
CA ARG A 288 16.97 21.67 -32.83
C ARG A 288 18.40 22.23 -32.67
N HIS A 289 19.24 21.57 -31.87
CA HIS A 289 20.59 22.03 -31.54
C HIS A 289 21.69 21.41 -32.41
N LEU A 290 21.35 20.50 -33.32
CA LEU A 290 22.31 19.86 -34.23
C LEU A 290 23.06 20.88 -35.10
N ASP A 291 22.36 21.85 -35.68
CA ASP A 291 22.97 22.85 -36.57
C ASP A 291 23.86 23.82 -35.78
N ALA A 292 23.43 24.24 -34.58
CA ALA A 292 24.23 25.07 -33.67
C ALA A 292 25.52 24.36 -33.22
N CYS A 293 25.44 23.06 -32.92
CA CYS A 293 26.60 22.24 -32.59
C CYS A 293 27.60 22.17 -33.75
N ALA A 294 27.12 21.96 -34.98
CA ALA A 294 27.98 21.92 -36.15
C ALA A 294 28.72 23.25 -36.37
N MET A 295 28.03 24.40 -36.20
CA MET A 295 28.68 25.72 -36.28
C MET A 295 29.76 25.93 -35.22
N LEU A 296 29.47 25.55 -33.96
CA LEU A 296 30.45 25.65 -32.86
C LEU A 296 31.71 24.83 -33.14
N ARG A 297 31.57 23.66 -33.77
CA ARG A 297 32.70 22.83 -34.18
C ARG A 297 33.50 23.46 -35.32
N CYS A 298 32.84 24.07 -36.31
CA CYS A 298 33.53 24.81 -37.37
C CYS A 298 34.31 26.02 -36.83
N LEU A 299 33.89 26.59 -35.70
CA LEU A 299 34.59 27.68 -35.00
C LEU A 299 35.73 27.19 -34.09
N GLY A 300 36.04 25.89 -34.07
CA GLY A 300 37.22 25.33 -33.39
C GLY A 300 36.96 24.69 -32.03
N LEU A 301 35.71 24.57 -31.57
CA LEU A 301 35.41 23.82 -30.34
C LEU A 301 35.56 22.31 -30.55
N THR A 302 36.22 21.65 -29.59
CA THR A 302 36.37 20.19 -29.61
C THR A 302 35.04 19.49 -29.30
N GLN A 303 34.92 18.25 -29.78
CA GLN A 303 33.76 17.38 -29.58
C GLN A 303 33.37 17.26 -28.09
N ASN A 304 34.35 17.00 -27.21
CA ASN A 304 34.12 16.85 -25.77
C ASN A 304 33.68 18.16 -25.10
N GLN A 305 34.19 19.31 -25.55
CA GLN A 305 33.78 20.61 -25.03
C GLN A 305 32.31 20.89 -25.32
N VAL A 306 31.86 20.64 -26.56
CA VAL A 306 30.45 20.84 -26.94
C VAL A 306 29.54 19.86 -26.20
N THR A 307 29.91 18.59 -26.10
CA THR A 307 29.14 17.59 -25.34
C THR A 307 29.05 17.96 -23.86
N ALA A 308 30.15 18.39 -23.23
CA ALA A 308 30.13 18.81 -21.82
C ALA A 308 29.24 20.03 -21.57
N MET A 309 29.23 21.01 -22.50
CA MET A 309 28.38 22.19 -22.37
C MET A 309 26.88 21.83 -22.41
N TYR A 310 26.46 21.01 -23.38
CA TYR A 310 25.07 20.55 -23.46
C TYR A 310 24.69 19.63 -22.30
N LEU A 311 25.62 18.79 -21.81
CA LEU A 311 25.37 17.93 -20.66
C LEU A 311 25.11 18.77 -19.40
N VAL A 312 25.91 19.81 -19.15
CA VAL A 312 25.70 20.74 -18.03
C VAL A 312 24.37 21.47 -18.14
N GLU A 313 24.01 21.92 -19.35
CA GLU A 313 22.73 22.57 -19.60
C GLU A 313 21.54 21.63 -19.33
N PHE A 314 21.58 20.40 -19.84
CA PHE A 314 20.56 19.38 -19.56
C PHE A 314 20.47 19.10 -18.07
N LEU A 315 21.59 18.91 -17.38
CA LEU A 315 21.61 18.62 -15.96
C LEU A 315 21.03 19.78 -15.14
N ALA A 316 21.33 21.03 -15.51
CA ALA A 316 20.79 22.22 -14.86
C ALA A 316 19.27 22.34 -15.05
N VAL A 317 18.77 22.16 -16.28
CA VAL A 317 17.32 22.15 -16.56
C VAL A 317 16.64 20.96 -15.89
N GLY A 318 17.30 19.81 -15.85
CA GLY A 318 16.85 18.61 -15.15
C GLY A 318 16.66 18.84 -13.66
N LEU A 319 17.66 19.44 -13.01
CA LEU A 319 17.64 19.73 -11.59
C LEU A 319 16.55 20.75 -11.25
N VAL A 320 16.50 21.87 -11.97
CA VAL A 320 15.47 22.91 -11.77
C VAL A 320 14.08 22.36 -12.06
N GLY A 321 13.91 21.64 -13.17
CA GLY A 321 12.64 21.02 -13.55
C GLY A 321 12.19 19.96 -12.55
N SER A 322 13.10 19.19 -11.98
CA SER A 322 12.79 18.18 -10.96
C SER A 322 12.41 18.82 -9.63
N LEU A 323 13.11 19.87 -9.19
CA LEU A 323 12.77 20.59 -7.96
C LEU A 323 11.40 21.28 -8.08
N LEU A 324 11.16 21.99 -9.19
CA LEU A 324 9.85 22.59 -9.46
C LEU A 324 8.77 21.53 -9.63
N GLY A 325 9.08 20.44 -10.31
CA GLY A 325 8.18 19.30 -10.46
C GLY A 325 7.79 18.69 -9.12
N ALA A 326 8.76 18.47 -8.21
CA ALA A 326 8.48 17.95 -6.88
C ALA A 326 7.62 18.92 -6.05
N ALA A 327 7.88 20.23 -6.13
CA ALA A 327 7.05 21.25 -5.48
C ALA A 327 5.62 21.28 -6.05
N VAL A 328 5.46 21.21 -7.37
CA VAL A 328 4.14 21.13 -8.03
C VAL A 328 3.44 19.81 -7.69
N GLY A 329 4.16 18.69 -7.63
CA GLY A 329 3.63 17.39 -7.21
C GLY A 329 3.18 17.43 -5.75
N PHE A 330 3.92 18.12 -4.88
CA PHE A 330 3.52 18.38 -3.50
C PHE A 330 2.28 19.30 -3.43
N ALA A 331 2.13 20.31 -4.29
CA ALA A 331 0.87 21.06 -4.31
C ALA A 331 -0.30 20.19 -4.84
N ALA A 332 -0.05 19.40 -5.88
CA ALA A 332 -1.07 18.58 -6.54
C ALA A 332 -1.63 17.46 -5.63
N HIS A 333 -0.81 16.86 -4.76
CA HIS A 333 -1.31 15.81 -3.87
C HIS A 333 -2.33 16.34 -2.84
N PHE A 334 -2.26 17.61 -2.42
CA PHE A 334 -3.29 18.20 -1.55
C PHE A 334 -4.64 18.30 -2.24
N VAL A 335 -4.65 18.62 -3.55
CA VAL A 335 -5.89 18.62 -4.34
C VAL A 335 -6.50 17.22 -4.40
N LEU A 336 -5.66 16.18 -4.58
CA LEU A 336 -6.11 14.78 -4.55
C LEU A 336 -6.70 14.41 -3.19
N LEU A 337 -6.09 14.87 -2.10
CA LEU A 337 -6.57 14.62 -0.74
C LEU A 337 -7.90 15.32 -0.45
N GLU A 338 -8.08 16.56 -0.92
CA GLU A 338 -9.34 17.28 -0.76
C GLU A 338 -10.49 16.57 -1.49
N TRP A 339 -10.23 16.04 -2.68
CA TRP A 339 -11.21 15.23 -3.42
C TRP A 339 -11.52 13.92 -2.68
N LEU A 340 -10.53 13.33 -2.01
CA LEU A 340 -10.68 12.12 -1.21
C LEU A 340 -11.34 12.37 0.17
N ALA A 341 -11.15 13.54 0.76
CA ALA A 341 -11.65 13.88 2.10
C ALA A 341 -13.18 13.80 2.19
N ARG A 342 -13.88 13.94 1.06
CA ARG A 342 -15.33 13.70 0.97
C ARG A 342 -15.74 12.24 1.19
N LEU A 343 -14.80 11.31 1.10
CA LEU A 343 -15.00 9.86 1.22
C LEU A 343 -14.31 9.26 2.45
N VAL A 344 -13.30 9.92 3.01
CA VAL A 344 -12.51 9.43 4.15
C VAL A 344 -12.72 10.34 5.35
N THR A 345 -13.36 9.82 6.40
CA THR A 345 -13.73 10.54 7.64
C THR A 345 -12.56 10.83 8.58
N HIS A 346 -11.39 10.23 8.35
CA HIS A 346 -10.22 10.37 9.23
C HIS A 346 -9.03 11.01 8.52
N THR A 347 -8.31 11.88 9.25
CA THR A 347 -7.12 12.57 8.74
C THR A 347 -6.02 11.55 8.42
N LEU A 348 -5.47 11.62 7.20
CA LEU A 348 -4.30 10.83 6.82
C LEU A 348 -3.04 11.40 7.51
N PRO A 349 -2.08 10.55 7.94
CA PRO A 349 -0.80 11.01 8.49
C PRO A 349 -0.10 12.01 7.57
N PRO A 350 0.77 12.91 8.10
CA PRO A 350 1.53 13.84 7.27
C PRO A 350 2.41 13.07 6.27
N ALA A 351 2.62 13.66 5.09
CA ALA A 351 3.47 13.06 4.06
C ALA A 351 4.93 13.03 4.51
N SER A 352 5.63 11.95 4.21
CA SER A 352 7.09 11.89 4.33
C SER A 352 7.77 12.79 3.30
N PHE A 353 9.02 13.19 3.53
CA PHE A 353 9.85 13.87 2.52
C PHE A 353 10.43 12.90 1.47
N ILE A 354 10.38 11.59 1.73
CA ILE A 354 10.95 10.55 0.86
C ILE A 354 10.40 10.63 -0.58
N PRO A 355 9.09 10.78 -0.84
CA PRO A 355 8.57 10.83 -2.21
C PRO A 355 9.08 12.03 -3.02
N ALA A 356 9.40 13.17 -2.39
CA ALA A 356 10.05 14.30 -3.08
C ALA A 356 11.46 13.92 -3.55
N VAL A 357 12.25 13.29 -2.68
CA VAL A 357 13.60 12.85 -3.02
C VAL A 357 13.55 11.77 -4.11
N GLN A 358 12.63 10.81 -4.00
CA GLN A 358 12.42 9.77 -5.01
C GLN A 358 11.96 10.35 -6.35
N GLY A 359 11.08 11.35 -6.34
CA GLY A 359 10.63 12.05 -7.53
C GLY A 359 11.77 12.77 -8.26
N VAL A 360 12.58 13.51 -7.51
CA VAL A 360 13.77 14.20 -8.06
C VAL A 360 14.81 13.21 -8.58
N ALA A 361 15.14 12.19 -7.80
CA ALA A 361 16.09 11.15 -8.19
C ALA A 361 15.61 10.43 -9.47
N THR A 362 14.33 10.07 -9.53
CA THR A 362 13.75 9.44 -10.72
C THR A 362 13.78 10.35 -11.93
N GLY A 363 13.39 11.63 -11.78
CA GLY A 363 13.46 12.60 -12.87
C GLY A 363 14.87 12.74 -13.44
N LEU A 364 15.88 12.78 -12.57
CA LEU A 364 17.29 12.83 -12.95
C LEU A 364 17.77 11.53 -13.61
N VAL A 365 17.42 10.36 -13.06
CA VAL A 365 17.77 9.06 -13.66
C VAL A 365 17.14 8.91 -15.05
N LEU A 366 15.87 9.29 -15.21
CA LEU A 366 15.19 9.28 -16.50
C LEU A 366 15.83 10.26 -17.49
N LEU A 367 16.20 11.46 -17.02
CA LEU A 367 16.91 12.43 -17.84
C LEU A 367 18.26 11.89 -18.30
N VAL A 368 19.07 11.37 -17.39
CA VAL A 368 20.39 10.79 -17.69
C VAL A 368 20.22 9.60 -18.64
N GLY A 369 19.32 8.67 -18.34
CA GLY A 369 19.09 7.47 -19.14
C GLY A 369 18.59 7.78 -20.55
N PHE A 370 17.64 8.69 -20.71
CA PHE A 370 17.01 8.95 -22.01
C PHE A 370 17.55 10.18 -22.77
N ALA A 371 18.26 11.11 -22.12
CA ALA A 371 18.88 12.27 -22.77
C ALA A 371 20.34 12.06 -23.16
N ILE A 372 21.10 11.19 -22.48
CA ILE A 372 22.49 10.90 -22.91
C ILE A 372 22.56 10.28 -24.32
N PRO A 373 21.70 9.31 -24.73
CA PRO A 373 21.73 8.75 -26.08
C PRO A 373 21.67 9.80 -27.19
N PRO A 374 20.69 10.74 -27.22
CA PRO A 374 20.70 11.76 -28.24
C PRO A 374 21.87 12.75 -28.05
N ILE A 375 22.29 13.10 -26.82
CA ILE A 375 23.47 13.98 -26.59
C ILE A 375 24.75 13.39 -27.19
N LEU A 376 24.99 12.09 -27.02
CA LEU A 376 26.15 11.42 -27.63
C LEU A 376 26.03 11.29 -29.16
N GLN A 377 24.85 11.45 -29.75
CA GLN A 377 24.76 11.59 -31.21
C GLN A 377 25.34 12.93 -31.69
N LEU A 378 25.41 13.98 -30.84
CA LEU A 378 26.13 15.22 -31.19
C LEU A 378 27.63 15.02 -31.32
N ARG A 379 28.22 14.10 -30.53
CA ARG A 379 29.62 13.71 -30.69
C ARG A 379 29.86 13.36 -32.17
N ASN A 380 28.97 12.56 -32.73
CA ASN A 380 29.19 11.96 -34.05
C ASN A 380 28.70 12.82 -35.21
N VAL A 381 28.32 14.08 -35.00
CA VAL A 381 27.94 14.98 -36.10
C VAL A 381 29.18 15.37 -36.91
N PRO A 382 29.28 14.96 -38.19
CA PRO A 382 30.39 15.37 -39.04
C PRO A 382 30.29 16.86 -39.39
N HIS A 383 31.45 17.53 -39.51
CA HIS A 383 31.52 18.96 -39.82
C HIS A 383 30.84 19.31 -41.17
N ASN A 384 30.75 18.34 -42.09
CA ASN A 384 30.11 18.48 -43.39
C ASN A 384 28.57 18.54 -43.34
N ARG A 385 27.92 18.33 -42.17
CA ARG A 385 26.46 18.30 -42.05
C ARG A 385 25.79 19.64 -42.39
N VAL A 386 26.52 20.75 -42.24
CA VAL A 386 26.07 22.09 -42.65
C VAL A 386 25.91 22.19 -44.18
N ILE A 387 26.68 21.39 -44.93
CA ILE A 387 26.73 21.40 -46.40
C ILE A 387 25.93 20.22 -46.99
N ARG A 388 25.92 19.04 -46.34
CA ARG A 388 25.22 17.85 -46.82
C ARG A 388 24.44 17.18 -45.67
N ARG A 389 23.11 17.27 -45.72
CA ARG A 389 22.19 16.66 -44.72
C ARG A 389 21.97 15.17 -44.98
N GLU A 390 23.03 14.38 -45.10
CA GLU A 390 22.93 12.92 -45.17
C GLU A 390 23.00 12.33 -43.76
N GLN A 391 22.16 11.32 -43.49
CA GLN A 391 22.12 10.61 -42.21
C GLN A 391 22.98 9.34 -42.35
N ASP A 392 24.15 9.33 -41.72
CA ASP A 392 24.96 8.11 -41.60
C ASP A 392 24.26 7.06 -40.72
N ALA A 393 24.59 5.79 -40.96
CA ALA A 393 24.06 4.66 -40.20
C ALA A 393 24.40 4.76 -38.69
N PRO A 394 23.54 4.22 -37.80
CA PRO A 394 23.77 4.27 -36.36
C PRO A 394 25.06 3.52 -35.97
N GLN A 395 26.00 4.22 -35.31
CA GLN A 395 27.25 3.65 -34.83
C GLN A 395 27.04 2.78 -33.58
N PRO A 396 27.87 1.74 -33.33
CA PRO A 396 27.72 0.82 -32.19
C PRO A 396 27.70 1.51 -30.82
N MET A 397 28.44 2.62 -30.66
CA MET A 397 28.43 3.41 -29.41
C MET A 397 27.07 4.08 -29.12
N THR A 398 26.27 4.37 -30.15
CA THR A 398 24.91 4.90 -29.97
C THR A 398 23.96 3.81 -29.44
N LEU A 399 24.11 2.57 -29.90
CA LEU A 399 23.36 1.42 -29.39
C LEU A 399 23.66 1.17 -27.91
N ALA A 400 24.94 1.20 -27.52
CA ALA A 400 25.37 1.02 -26.14
C ALA A 400 24.74 2.05 -25.20
N THR A 401 24.55 3.28 -25.67
CA THR A 401 23.93 4.34 -24.86
C THR A 401 22.42 4.14 -24.70
N TYR A 402 21.73 3.68 -25.74
CA TYR A 402 20.32 3.30 -25.61
C TYR A 402 20.15 2.11 -24.64
N ALA A 403 21.07 1.14 -24.66
CA ALA A 403 21.08 0.05 -23.68
C ALA A 403 21.31 0.56 -22.24
N LEU A 404 22.15 1.59 -22.06
CA LEU A 404 22.31 2.27 -20.76
C LEU A 404 21.02 2.94 -20.31
N GLY A 405 20.32 3.65 -21.19
CA GLY A 405 19.01 4.23 -20.88
C GLY A 405 17.96 3.18 -20.50
N LEU A 406 17.95 2.06 -21.24
CA LEU A 406 17.06 0.94 -20.99
C LEU A 406 17.33 0.28 -19.64
N SER A 407 18.60 0.03 -19.33
CA SER A 407 19.02 -0.57 -18.06
C SER A 407 18.79 0.37 -16.87
N ALA A 408 19.01 1.68 -17.03
CA ALA A 408 18.65 2.67 -16.02
C ALA A 408 17.14 2.67 -15.75
N PHE A 409 16.32 2.58 -16.80
CA PHE A 409 14.87 2.48 -16.67
C PHE A 409 14.43 1.17 -16.01
N THR A 410 14.99 0.02 -16.40
CA THR A 410 14.71 -1.26 -15.76
C THR A 410 15.13 -1.26 -14.28
N GLY A 411 16.32 -0.74 -13.97
CA GLY A 411 16.78 -0.58 -12.59
C GLY A 411 15.85 0.31 -11.76
N LEU A 412 15.30 1.36 -12.37
CA LEU A 412 14.32 2.24 -11.74
C LEU A 412 13.01 1.51 -11.43
N LEU A 413 12.49 0.73 -12.38
CA LEU A 413 11.28 -0.07 -12.15
C LEU A 413 11.50 -1.12 -11.05
N LEU A 414 12.67 -1.76 -10.99
CA LEU A 414 13.01 -2.71 -9.93
C LEU A 414 13.08 -2.03 -8.56
N TRP A 415 13.71 -0.86 -8.49
CA TRP A 415 13.80 -0.09 -7.26
C TRP A 415 12.43 0.40 -6.76
N GLN A 416 11.59 0.92 -7.66
CA GLN A 416 10.28 1.45 -7.31
C GLN A 416 9.27 0.35 -6.97
N SER A 417 9.40 -0.83 -7.58
CA SER A 417 8.46 -1.94 -7.41
C SER A 417 8.52 -2.59 -6.02
N GLY A 418 9.67 -2.57 -5.34
CA GLY A 418 9.92 -3.29 -4.07
C GLY A 418 9.96 -4.82 -4.19
N ASP A 419 9.31 -5.39 -5.20
CA ASP A 419 9.33 -6.81 -5.56
C ASP A 419 10.02 -6.99 -6.93
N PRO A 420 11.14 -7.75 -7.03
CA PRO A 420 11.85 -7.95 -8.28
C PRO A 420 10.99 -8.67 -9.34
N LYS A 421 10.03 -9.51 -8.94
CA LYS A 421 9.13 -10.18 -9.88
C LYS A 421 8.23 -9.18 -10.57
N LEU A 422 7.57 -8.31 -9.80
CA LEU A 422 6.70 -7.26 -10.35
C LEU A 422 7.49 -6.28 -11.22
N GLY A 423 8.67 -5.86 -10.77
CA GLY A 423 9.53 -4.94 -11.54
C GLY A 423 9.99 -5.54 -12.87
N LEU A 424 10.45 -6.80 -12.88
CA LEU A 424 10.84 -7.51 -14.11
C LEU A 424 9.66 -7.74 -15.05
N LEU A 425 8.50 -8.16 -14.52
CA LEU A 425 7.31 -8.42 -15.32
C LEU A 425 6.79 -7.12 -15.96
N THR A 426 6.82 -6.01 -15.22
CA THR A 426 6.43 -4.68 -15.73
C THR A 426 7.41 -4.19 -16.79
N ALA A 427 8.72 -4.38 -16.59
CA ALA A 427 9.73 -4.05 -17.59
C ALA A 427 9.55 -4.89 -18.88
N ALA A 428 9.37 -6.20 -18.73
CA ALA A 428 9.11 -7.12 -19.84
C ALA A 428 7.82 -6.74 -20.59
N GLY A 429 6.75 -6.40 -19.86
CA GLY A 429 5.50 -5.91 -20.43
C GLY A 429 5.66 -4.59 -21.19
N PHE A 430 6.45 -3.64 -20.68
CA PHE A 430 6.75 -2.39 -21.37
C PHE A 430 7.53 -2.63 -22.67
N PHE A 431 8.58 -3.46 -22.64
CA PHE A 431 9.36 -3.76 -23.85
C PHE A 431 8.58 -4.61 -24.85
N GLY A 432 7.78 -5.56 -24.38
CA GLY A 432 6.86 -6.34 -25.19
C GLY A 432 5.83 -5.44 -25.87
N GLY A 433 5.20 -4.53 -25.13
CA GLY A 433 4.27 -3.53 -25.66
C GLY A 433 4.95 -2.57 -26.64
N PHE A 434 6.14 -2.06 -26.33
CA PHE A 434 6.93 -1.22 -27.24
C PHE A 434 7.20 -1.95 -28.55
N ALA A 435 7.67 -3.20 -28.51
CA ALA A 435 7.96 -3.99 -29.69
C ALA A 435 6.70 -4.30 -30.51
N ALA A 436 5.61 -4.67 -29.84
CA ALA A 436 4.33 -4.94 -30.49
C ALA A 436 3.76 -3.70 -31.18
N PHE A 437 3.71 -2.55 -30.50
CA PHE A 437 3.25 -1.30 -31.10
C PHE A 437 4.19 -0.81 -32.20
N ALA A 438 5.50 -0.99 -32.06
CA ALA A 438 6.45 -0.63 -33.10
C ALA A 438 6.24 -1.49 -34.35
N LEU A 439 6.01 -2.80 -34.18
CA LEU A 439 5.69 -3.71 -35.26
C LEU A 439 4.38 -3.33 -35.94
N VAL A 440 3.31 -3.08 -35.17
CA VAL A 440 2.00 -2.66 -35.71
C VAL A 440 2.11 -1.33 -36.45
N ALA A 441 2.78 -0.33 -35.88
CA ALA A 441 2.98 0.98 -36.53
C ALA A 441 3.81 0.85 -37.82
N PHE A 442 4.85 0.02 -37.81
CA PHE A 442 5.68 -0.24 -38.98
C PHE A 442 4.91 -0.98 -40.08
N LEU A 443 4.17 -2.04 -39.74
CA LEU A 443 3.34 -2.79 -40.68
C LEU A 443 2.19 -1.93 -41.22
N GLY A 444 1.58 -1.09 -40.39
CA GLY A 444 0.59 -0.10 -40.82
C GLY A 444 1.18 0.88 -41.84
N LEU A 445 2.34 1.48 -41.57
CA LEU A 445 2.99 2.37 -42.53
C LEU A 445 3.35 1.66 -43.85
N LYS A 446 3.77 0.39 -43.76
CA LYS A 446 4.06 -0.45 -44.93
C LYS A 446 2.78 -0.78 -45.71
N SER A 447 1.66 -1.04 -45.04
CA SER A 447 0.37 -1.32 -45.69
C SER A 447 -0.17 -0.10 -46.43
N LEU A 448 0.01 1.12 -45.89
CA LEU A 448 -0.33 2.37 -46.59
C LEU A 448 0.36 2.53 -47.95
N ARG A 449 1.47 1.81 -48.22
CA ARG A 449 2.13 1.81 -49.53
C ARG A 449 1.27 1.13 -50.59
N PHE A 450 0.54 0.08 -50.21
CA PHE A 450 -0.37 -0.65 -51.10
C PHE A 450 -1.68 0.10 -51.33
N LEU A 451 -2.16 0.88 -50.37
CA LEU A 451 -3.36 1.72 -50.53
C LEU A 451 -3.09 3.05 -51.25
N ARG A 452 -1.82 3.44 -51.41
CA ARG A 452 -1.42 4.69 -52.09
C ARG A 452 -2.02 4.91 -53.48
N PRO A 453 -2.16 3.88 -54.36
CA PRO A 453 -2.76 4.06 -55.69
C PRO A 453 -4.26 4.37 -55.66
N ALA A 454 -4.96 4.00 -54.58
CA ALA A 454 -6.40 4.19 -54.44
C ALA A 454 -6.80 5.58 -53.88
N ILE A 455 -5.83 6.39 -53.46
CA ILE A 455 -6.08 7.73 -52.89
C ILE A 455 -6.09 8.77 -54.02
N ASN A 456 -7.28 9.13 -54.48
CA ASN A 456 -7.47 10.10 -55.57
C ASN A 456 -7.23 11.57 -55.16
N HIS A 457 -7.25 11.90 -53.87
CA HIS A 457 -7.09 13.30 -53.41
C HIS A 457 -5.60 13.69 -53.25
N PRO A 458 -5.11 14.75 -53.92
CA PRO A 458 -3.69 15.13 -53.93
C PRO A 458 -3.09 15.39 -52.54
N SER A 459 -3.81 16.11 -51.66
CA SER A 459 -3.34 16.45 -50.31
C SER A 459 -3.10 15.21 -49.43
N TRP A 460 -4.01 14.23 -49.46
CA TRP A 460 -3.88 12.97 -48.74
C TRP A 460 -2.71 12.14 -49.27
N ARG A 461 -2.50 12.14 -50.58
CA ARG A 461 -1.36 11.47 -51.21
C ARG A 461 -0.03 12.07 -50.75
N PHE A 462 0.06 13.39 -50.61
CA PHE A 462 1.22 14.08 -50.06
C PHE A 462 1.44 13.75 -48.57
N ALA A 463 0.37 13.74 -47.76
CA ALA A 463 0.44 13.38 -46.35
C ALA A 463 0.97 11.94 -46.13
N VAL A 464 0.44 10.97 -46.86
CA VAL A 464 0.90 9.57 -46.82
C VAL A 464 2.37 9.45 -47.26
N THR A 465 2.75 10.18 -48.31
CA THR A 465 4.14 10.17 -48.79
C THR A 465 5.10 10.79 -47.76
N ALA A 466 4.69 11.85 -47.06
CA ALA A 466 5.48 12.46 -45.99
C ALA A 466 5.67 11.51 -44.79
N LEU A 467 4.62 10.80 -44.39
CA LEU A 467 4.65 9.78 -43.33
C LEU A 467 5.60 8.62 -43.67
N GLN A 468 5.58 8.16 -44.92
CA GLN A 468 6.43 7.06 -45.42
C GLN A 468 7.90 7.47 -45.63
N ARG A 469 8.18 8.75 -45.92
CA ARG A 469 9.56 9.24 -46.00
C ARG A 469 10.21 9.37 -44.62
N ARG A 470 9.41 9.52 -43.56
CA ARG A 470 9.89 9.71 -42.18
C ARG A 470 9.48 8.56 -41.25
N THR A 471 9.50 7.32 -41.74
CA THR A 471 9.01 6.12 -41.04
C THR A 471 9.48 6.04 -39.58
N GLY A 472 10.77 6.23 -39.31
CA GLY A 472 11.30 6.14 -37.94
C GLY A 472 10.74 7.18 -36.98
N ALA A 473 10.54 8.42 -37.43
CA ALA A 473 9.97 9.47 -36.58
C ALA A 473 8.47 9.23 -36.32
N THR A 474 7.74 8.77 -37.33
CA THR A 474 6.31 8.44 -37.22
C THR A 474 6.09 7.24 -36.30
N VAL A 475 6.90 6.18 -36.42
CA VAL A 475 6.81 5.00 -35.54
C VAL A 475 7.08 5.38 -34.10
N VAL A 476 8.13 6.16 -33.81
CA VAL A 476 8.45 6.60 -32.44
C VAL A 476 7.30 7.42 -31.83
N GLN A 477 6.68 8.31 -32.61
CA GLN A 477 5.53 9.10 -32.14
C GLN A 477 4.29 8.23 -31.90
N ALA A 478 3.98 7.32 -32.82
CA ALA A 478 2.86 6.39 -32.67
C ALA A 478 3.05 5.50 -31.44
N VAL A 479 4.23 4.90 -31.27
CA VAL A 479 4.56 4.05 -30.11
C VAL A 479 4.52 4.84 -28.81
N SER A 480 5.03 6.08 -28.79
CA SER A 480 4.97 6.96 -27.62
C SER A 480 3.52 7.24 -27.19
N LEU A 481 2.63 7.54 -28.14
CA LEU A 481 1.21 7.75 -27.87
C LEU A 481 0.51 6.45 -27.44
N SER A 482 0.77 5.34 -28.14
CA SER A 482 0.20 4.03 -27.84
C SER A 482 0.62 3.51 -26.47
N LEU A 483 1.88 3.68 -26.07
CA LEU A 483 2.35 3.31 -24.72
C LEU A 483 1.68 4.14 -23.63
N GLY A 484 1.48 5.44 -23.89
CA GLY A 484 0.76 6.30 -22.95
C GLY A 484 -0.69 5.88 -22.77
N LEU A 485 -1.38 5.59 -23.88
CA LEU A 485 -2.75 5.11 -23.86
C LEU A 485 -2.85 3.70 -23.24
N MET A 486 -1.90 2.81 -23.55
CA MET A 486 -1.80 1.49 -22.94
C MET A 486 -1.67 1.59 -21.42
N ALA A 487 -0.80 2.48 -20.92
CA ALA A 487 -0.64 2.68 -19.49
C ALA A 487 -1.95 3.14 -18.82
N LEU A 488 -2.69 4.05 -19.45
CA LEU A 488 -4.00 4.51 -18.96
C LEU A 488 -5.07 3.41 -19.00
N LEU A 489 -5.12 2.62 -20.08
CA LEU A 489 -6.06 1.50 -20.20
C LEU A 489 -5.73 0.38 -19.21
N LEU A 490 -4.47 0.03 -19.05
CA LEU A 490 -4.02 -0.98 -18.10
C LEU A 490 -4.40 -0.58 -16.67
N LEU A 491 -4.21 0.69 -16.31
CA LEU A 491 -4.65 1.20 -15.02
C LEU A 491 -6.17 1.06 -14.83
N THR A 492 -6.94 1.29 -15.89
CA THR A 492 -8.41 1.18 -15.85
C THR A 492 -8.87 -0.26 -15.68
N VAL A 493 -8.25 -1.20 -16.39
CA VAL A 493 -8.55 -2.65 -16.28
C VAL A 493 -8.21 -3.14 -14.87
N ILE A 494 -7.02 -2.84 -14.38
CA ILE A 494 -6.57 -3.34 -13.08
C ILE A 494 -7.36 -2.72 -11.93
N ARG A 495 -7.75 -1.44 -12.05
CA ARG A 495 -8.71 -0.84 -11.13
C ARG A 495 -10.03 -1.63 -11.12
N GLY A 496 -10.54 -1.99 -12.30
CA GLY A 496 -11.75 -2.81 -12.45
C GLY A 496 -11.63 -4.16 -11.75
N ASP A 497 -10.53 -4.86 -11.99
CA ASP A 497 -10.25 -6.17 -11.39
C ASP A 497 -10.14 -6.07 -9.85
N LEU A 498 -9.45 -5.05 -9.33
CA LEU A 498 -9.32 -4.84 -7.90
C LEU A 498 -10.66 -4.55 -7.22
N VAL A 499 -11.47 -3.66 -7.82
CA VAL A 499 -12.80 -3.31 -7.28
C VAL A 499 -13.74 -4.52 -7.34
N THR A 500 -13.68 -5.30 -8.41
CA THR A 500 -14.51 -6.50 -8.56
C THR A 500 -14.10 -7.56 -7.55
N ALA A 501 -12.81 -7.86 -7.42
CA ALA A 501 -12.30 -8.80 -6.42
C ALA A 501 -12.66 -8.37 -4.98
N TRP A 502 -12.69 -7.07 -4.70
CA TRP A 502 -13.12 -6.59 -3.39
C TRP A 502 -14.62 -6.75 -3.17
N ARG A 503 -15.46 -6.47 -4.17
CA ARG A 503 -16.91 -6.72 -4.10
C ARG A 503 -17.24 -8.20 -3.93
N GLU A 504 -16.50 -9.08 -4.60
CA GLU A 504 -16.68 -10.54 -4.47
C GLU A 504 -16.31 -11.06 -3.08
N SER A 505 -15.44 -10.35 -2.34
CA SER A 505 -15.07 -10.74 -0.97
C SER A 505 -16.20 -10.51 0.05
N THR A 506 -17.20 -9.70 -0.27
CA THR A 506 -18.39 -9.51 0.56
C THR A 506 -19.62 -9.38 -0.34
N PRO A 507 -20.19 -10.51 -0.78
CA PRO A 507 -21.38 -10.54 -1.63
C PRO A 507 -22.54 -9.75 -0.99
N PRO A 508 -23.47 -9.19 -1.79
CA PRO A 508 -24.66 -8.50 -1.26
C PRO A 508 -25.54 -9.38 -0.36
N ASP A 509 -25.48 -10.69 -0.54
CA ASP A 509 -26.16 -11.73 0.22
C ASP A 509 -25.31 -12.32 1.37
N ALA A 510 -24.16 -11.71 1.69
CA ALA A 510 -23.33 -12.13 2.81
C ALA A 510 -24.12 -12.09 4.14
N PRO A 511 -24.11 -13.17 4.93
CA PRO A 511 -24.81 -13.19 6.22
C PRO A 511 -24.26 -12.12 7.18
N ASN A 512 -25.15 -11.30 7.73
CA ASN A 512 -24.82 -10.26 8.73
C ASN A 512 -25.29 -10.59 10.15
N ARG A 513 -25.98 -11.72 10.33
CA ARG A 513 -26.46 -12.23 11.61
C ARG A 513 -26.07 -13.70 11.74
N PHE A 514 -25.40 -14.02 12.84
CA PHE A 514 -24.98 -15.38 13.15
C PHE A 514 -25.66 -15.82 14.44
N ILE A 515 -26.32 -16.98 14.41
CA ILE A 515 -26.83 -17.64 15.60
C ILE A 515 -25.93 -18.86 15.84
N ILE A 516 -25.26 -18.87 16.98
CA ILE A 516 -24.35 -19.95 17.37
C ILE A 516 -24.95 -20.75 18.53
N ASN A 517 -24.41 -21.94 18.79
CA ASN A 517 -24.83 -22.81 19.89
C ASN A 517 -26.32 -23.21 19.86
N ILE A 518 -26.87 -23.40 18.65
CA ILE A 518 -28.23 -23.92 18.47
C ILE A 518 -28.27 -25.36 18.97
N GLN A 519 -29.07 -25.63 19.99
CA GLN A 519 -29.25 -26.99 20.50
C GLN A 519 -30.11 -27.83 19.53
N ARG A 520 -30.01 -29.16 19.62
CA ARG A 520 -30.69 -30.07 18.66
C ARG A 520 -32.21 -29.88 18.69
N GLU A 521 -32.75 -29.61 19.86
CA GLU A 521 -34.17 -29.41 20.14
C GLU A 521 -34.66 -28.05 19.61
N GLN A 522 -33.80 -27.04 19.63
CA GLN A 522 -34.13 -25.66 19.20
C GLN A 522 -34.11 -25.48 17.68
N LYS A 523 -33.46 -26.40 16.95
CA LYS A 523 -33.22 -26.29 15.50
C LYS A 523 -34.50 -26.02 14.71
N ALA A 524 -35.55 -26.81 14.95
CA ALA A 524 -36.79 -26.75 14.18
C ALA A 524 -37.54 -25.42 14.37
N ASP A 525 -37.57 -24.90 15.60
CA ASP A 525 -38.26 -23.66 15.91
C ASP A 525 -37.52 -22.43 15.39
N ILE A 526 -36.19 -22.43 15.45
CA ILE A 526 -35.36 -21.37 14.87
C ILE A 526 -35.51 -21.35 13.34
N GLU A 527 -35.48 -22.50 12.69
CA GLU A 527 -35.66 -22.60 11.24
C GLU A 527 -37.02 -22.03 10.80
N LYS A 528 -38.10 -22.37 11.53
CA LYS A 528 -39.44 -21.79 11.29
C LYS A 528 -39.46 -20.26 11.48
N ARG A 529 -38.83 -19.74 12.56
CA ARG A 529 -38.78 -18.30 12.83
C ARG A 529 -37.99 -17.53 11.77
N ILE A 530 -36.88 -18.09 11.28
CA ILE A 530 -36.07 -17.44 10.23
C ILE A 530 -36.80 -17.49 8.88
N ALA A 531 -37.44 -18.62 8.55
CA ALA A 531 -38.25 -18.75 7.34
C ALA A 531 -39.45 -17.79 7.33
N ALA A 532 -40.03 -17.50 8.50
CA ALA A 532 -41.14 -16.53 8.63
C ALA A 532 -40.68 -15.07 8.54
N SER A 533 -39.45 -14.76 8.93
CA SER A 533 -38.94 -13.37 9.05
C SER A 533 -38.02 -12.94 7.91
N SER A 534 -37.45 -13.88 7.15
CA SER A 534 -36.53 -13.59 6.06
C SER A 534 -36.89 -14.40 4.81
N LYS A 535 -36.79 -13.78 3.63
CA LYS A 535 -36.96 -14.46 2.33
C LYS A 535 -35.79 -15.42 1.99
N GLY A 536 -34.83 -15.59 2.90
CA GLY A 536 -33.62 -16.39 2.71
C GLY A 536 -33.69 -17.73 3.45
N ARG A 537 -32.99 -18.74 2.92
CA ARG A 537 -32.87 -20.05 3.55
C ARG A 537 -31.77 -19.99 4.61
N ALA A 538 -32.08 -20.28 5.86
CA ALA A 538 -31.07 -20.36 6.92
C ALA A 538 -30.10 -21.52 6.63
N MET A 539 -28.86 -21.21 6.28
CA MET A 539 -27.83 -22.24 6.13
C MET A 539 -27.36 -22.68 7.52
N LEU A 540 -27.73 -23.89 7.92
CA LEU A 540 -27.32 -24.47 9.20
C LEU A 540 -26.00 -25.23 9.02
N TYR A 541 -24.95 -24.74 9.65
CA TYR A 541 -23.64 -25.40 9.68
C TYR A 541 -23.49 -26.17 11.01
N PRO A 542 -23.31 -27.50 10.99
CA PRO A 542 -23.09 -28.25 12.21
C PRO A 542 -21.70 -27.95 12.79
N MET A 543 -21.63 -27.63 14.08
CA MET A 543 -20.35 -27.60 14.80
C MET A 543 -20.03 -28.98 15.36
N ILE A 544 -19.08 -29.67 14.73
CA ILE A 544 -18.61 -30.99 15.15
C ILE A 544 -17.24 -30.83 15.80
N ARG A 545 -17.06 -31.36 17.01
CA ARG A 545 -15.74 -31.39 17.67
C ARG A 545 -14.99 -32.65 17.22
N GLY A 546 -13.81 -32.47 16.65
CA GLY A 546 -12.90 -33.55 16.28
C GLY A 546 -11.56 -33.38 16.98
N ARG A 547 -10.91 -34.49 17.33
CA ARG A 547 -9.53 -34.51 17.83
C ARG A 547 -8.63 -35.01 16.69
N LEU A 548 -7.60 -34.25 16.34
CA LEU A 548 -6.57 -34.71 15.41
C LEU A 548 -5.74 -35.78 16.13
N VAL A 549 -5.85 -37.03 15.69
CA VAL A 549 -5.14 -38.16 16.30
C VAL A 549 -3.83 -38.44 15.57
N GLU A 550 -3.81 -38.31 14.24
CA GLU A 550 -2.64 -38.62 13.41
C GLU A 550 -2.50 -37.68 12.21
N VAL A 551 -1.27 -37.44 11.77
CA VAL A 551 -0.94 -36.79 10.49
C VAL A 551 -0.01 -37.73 9.72
N ASN A 552 -0.42 -38.16 8.52
CA ASN A 552 0.34 -39.10 7.69
C ASN A 552 0.77 -40.39 8.44
N GLY A 553 -0.13 -40.97 9.23
CA GLY A 553 0.12 -42.19 10.02
C GLY A 553 1.05 -41.99 11.22
N ARG A 554 1.38 -40.74 11.59
CA ARG A 554 2.11 -40.42 12.82
C ARG A 554 1.15 -39.84 13.85
N ALA A 555 1.10 -40.47 15.02
CA ALA A 555 0.32 -39.96 16.14
C ALA A 555 0.73 -38.53 16.51
N VAL A 556 -0.26 -37.67 16.69
CA VAL A 556 -0.09 -36.34 17.27
C VAL A 556 -0.10 -36.51 18.78
N THR A 557 1.07 -36.82 19.34
CA THR A 557 1.28 -36.85 20.80
C THR A 557 1.40 -35.44 21.36
N VAL A 558 0.92 -35.25 22.59
CA VAL A 558 0.87 -33.93 23.27
C VAL A 558 2.23 -33.55 23.89
N GLU A 559 3.27 -34.38 23.73
CA GLU A 559 4.59 -34.17 24.33
C GLU A 559 5.47 -33.19 23.52
#